data_AF-A0ABD3WNM7-F1
#
_entry.id   AF-A0ABD3WNM7-F1
#
_cell.length_a   1.000
_cell.length_b   1.000
_cell.length_c   1.000
_cell.angle_alpha   90.00
_cell.angle_beta   90.00
_cell.angle_gamma   90.00
#
_symmetry.space_group_name_H-M   'P 1'
#
loop_
_entity.id
_entity.type
_entity.pdbx_description
1 polymer ?
#
loop_
_entity_poly.entity_id
_entity_poly.type
_entity_poly.pdbx_seq_one_letter_code
_entity_poly.pdbx_strand_id
1 'polypeptide(L)'
;MVNTGAREQLFFEAPRGNRITLRNQEIEKHSWATWTAVLGHTCEGLWPPKCDITDINATCCTKDKSIIATADDFGFVKLFNYPAKVCGHHINFCNQCLLISF
;
A
#
# COMPACT_ATOMS: atom_id res chain seq x y z
N MET A 1 6.32 -8.89 4.26
CA MET A 1 5.23 -8.92 3.26
C MET A 1 5.83 -8.61 1.92
N VAL A 2 5.38 -9.25 0.84
CA VAL A 2 5.92 -9.10 -0.52
C VAL A 2 4.76 -9.00 -1.51
N ASN A 3 4.84 -8.07 -2.47
CA ASN A 3 3.97 -8.07 -3.64
C ASN A 3 4.69 -8.75 -4.82
N THR A 4 3.96 -9.52 -5.61
CA THR A 4 4.47 -10.18 -6.81
C THR A 4 3.90 -9.55 -8.08
N GLY A 5 4.59 -9.72 -9.21
CA GLY A 5 4.07 -9.33 -10.52
C GLY A 5 2.83 -10.12 -10.96
N ALA A 6 2.47 -11.19 -10.25
CA ALA A 6 1.28 -12.00 -10.49
C ALA A 6 0.03 -11.50 -9.72
N ARG A 7 0.06 -10.27 -9.19
CA ARG A 7 -1.01 -9.68 -8.37
C ARG A 7 -1.22 -10.36 -7.02
N GLU A 8 -0.18 -10.90 -6.43
CA GLU A 8 -0.29 -11.58 -5.13
C GLU A 8 0.38 -10.78 -4.01
N GLN A 9 -0.29 -10.75 -2.85
CA GLN A 9 0.32 -10.31 -1.59
C GLN A 9 0.69 -11.55 -0.76
N LEU A 10 1.98 -11.72 -0.54
CA LEU A 10 2.55 -12.87 0.15
C LEU A 10 3.14 -12.48 1.51
N PHE A 11 3.12 -13.44 2.42
CA PHE A 11 3.60 -13.28 3.80
C PHE A 11 4.58 -14.40 4.13
N PHE A 12 5.62 -14.04 4.86
CA PHE A 12 6.69 -14.95 5.24
C PHE A 12 7.08 -14.69 6.70
N GLU A 13 7.40 -15.76 7.42
CA GLU A 13 7.95 -15.69 8.78
C GLU A 13 9.46 -15.44 8.73
N ALA A 14 9.94 -14.46 9.50
CA ALA A 14 11.37 -14.28 9.74
C ALA A 14 11.80 -15.00 11.05
N PRO A 15 13.03 -15.56 11.12
CA PRO A 15 14.07 -15.55 10.10
C PRO A 15 13.97 -16.72 9.10
N ARG A 16 13.08 -17.69 9.34
CA ARG A 16 13.05 -18.98 8.62
C ARG A 16 12.67 -18.85 7.13
N GLY A 17 12.01 -17.78 6.74
CA GLY A 17 11.58 -17.53 5.36
C GLY A 17 10.41 -18.41 4.92
N ASN A 18 9.76 -19.12 5.85
CA ASN A 18 8.61 -19.96 5.54
C ASN A 18 7.42 -19.08 5.11
N ARG A 19 6.78 -19.43 3.98
CA ARG A 19 5.54 -18.78 3.55
C ARG A 19 4.44 -19.08 4.58
N ILE A 20 3.72 -18.03 4.99
CA ILE A 20 2.54 -18.13 5.85
C ILE A 20 1.32 -17.65 5.08
N THR A 21 0.17 -18.29 5.34
CA THR A 21 -1.11 -17.88 4.78
C THR A 21 -1.87 -17.14 5.87
N LEU A 22 -2.10 -15.84 5.66
CA LEU A 22 -2.87 -14.98 6.56
C LEU A 22 -4.17 -14.58 5.90
N ARG A 23 -5.27 -14.62 6.66
CA ARG A 23 -6.56 -14.06 6.25
C ARG A 23 -6.55 -12.53 6.44
N ASN A 24 -7.41 -11.81 5.72
CA ASN A 24 -7.50 -10.35 5.80
C ASN A 24 -7.62 -9.83 7.24
N GLN A 25 -8.46 -10.46 8.07
CA GLN A 25 -8.62 -10.09 9.48
C GLN A 25 -7.34 -10.24 10.30
N GLU A 26 -6.49 -11.21 9.97
CA GLU A 26 -5.21 -11.43 10.65
C GLU A 26 -4.21 -10.37 10.21
N ILE A 27 -4.14 -10.07 8.90
CA ILE A 27 -3.27 -9.04 8.33
C ILE A 27 -3.54 -7.68 8.98
N GLU A 28 -4.82 -7.32 9.18
CA GLU A 28 -5.20 -6.04 9.80
C GLU A 28 -4.90 -5.96 11.29
N LYS A 29 -4.96 -7.09 12.00
CA LYS A 29 -4.61 -7.15 13.44
C LYS A 29 -3.11 -7.07 13.68
N HIS A 30 -2.28 -7.40 12.69
CA HIS A 30 -0.84 -7.37 12.85
C HIS A 30 -0.29 -5.94 12.88
N SER A 31 0.59 -5.69 13.85
CA SER A 31 1.30 -4.42 14.04
C SER A 31 2.48 -4.30 13.07
N TRP A 32 2.21 -4.23 11.76
CA TRP A 32 3.26 -4.00 10.76
C TRP A 32 4.06 -2.74 11.08
N ALA A 33 5.40 -2.85 11.05
CA ALA A 33 6.31 -1.75 11.33
C ALA A 33 6.19 -0.64 10.28
N THR A 34 6.09 -1.02 9.01
CA THR A 34 5.83 -0.14 7.87
C THR A 34 4.84 -0.82 6.93
N TRP A 35 4.19 -0.02 6.07
CA TRP A 35 3.37 -0.52 4.99
C TRP A 35 3.85 0.09 3.67
N THR A 36 4.46 -0.75 2.83
CA THR A 36 5.00 -0.37 1.52
C THR A 36 4.42 -1.20 0.38
N ALA A 37 3.47 -2.09 0.71
CA ALA A 37 2.80 -2.92 -0.29
C ALA A 37 1.71 -2.12 -1.02
N VAL A 38 1.76 -2.17 -2.34
CA VAL A 38 0.78 -1.57 -3.25
C VAL A 38 -0.48 -2.46 -3.36
N LEU A 39 -0.36 -3.76 -3.05
CA LEU A 39 -1.49 -4.71 -3.02
C LEU A 39 -1.88 -5.09 -1.60
N GLY A 40 -3.17 -5.34 -1.39
CA GLY A 40 -3.72 -5.89 -0.16
C GLY A 40 -5.10 -5.32 0.16
N HIS A 41 -5.80 -5.95 1.09
CA HIS A 41 -7.18 -5.59 1.44
C HIS A 41 -7.33 -4.14 1.95
N THR A 42 -6.29 -3.57 2.57
CA THR A 42 -6.27 -2.18 3.06
C THR A 42 -5.90 -1.16 1.97
N CYS A 43 -5.60 -1.61 0.75
CA CYS A 43 -5.12 -0.80 -0.36
C CYS A 43 -5.96 -0.94 -1.64
N GLU A 44 -7.09 -1.64 -1.59
CA GLU A 44 -7.95 -1.88 -2.77
C GLU A 44 -8.39 -0.59 -3.45
N GLY A 45 -8.72 0.45 -2.66
CA GLY A 45 -9.15 1.76 -3.14
C GLY A 45 -8.04 2.62 -3.74
N LEU A 46 -6.78 2.19 -3.67
CA LEU A 46 -5.67 2.88 -4.34
C LEU A 46 -5.71 2.69 -5.87
N TRP A 47 -6.37 1.64 -6.35
CA TRP A 47 -6.41 1.23 -7.76
C TRP A 47 -7.76 1.58 -8.40
N PRO A 48 -7.87 2.71 -9.14
CA PRO A 48 -9.12 3.08 -9.80
C PRO A 48 -9.54 2.06 -10.87
N PRO A 49 -10.82 2.06 -11.29
CA PRO A 49 -11.24 1.29 -12.45
C PRO A 49 -10.38 1.63 -13.67
N LYS A 50 -9.92 0.60 -14.39
CA LYS A 50 -9.02 0.69 -15.57
C LYS A 50 -7.54 0.98 -15.27
N CYS A 51 -7.15 1.05 -13.99
CA CYS A 51 -5.76 1.09 -13.59
C CYS A 51 -5.14 -0.30 -13.78
N ASP A 52 -4.01 -0.38 -14.48
CA ASP A 52 -3.23 -1.62 -14.55
C ASP A 52 -2.45 -1.82 -13.25
N ILE A 53 -2.10 -3.05 -12.92
CA ILE A 53 -1.34 -3.38 -11.72
C ILE A 53 0.07 -2.78 -11.69
N THR A 54 0.59 -2.35 -12.84
CA THR A 54 1.88 -1.69 -12.93
C THR A 54 1.81 -0.21 -12.64
N ASP A 55 0.62 0.41 -12.75
CA ASP A 55 0.50 1.86 -12.69
C ASP A 55 0.96 2.45 -11.35
N ILE A 56 0.84 1.72 -10.24
CA ILE A 56 1.31 2.16 -8.91
C ILE A 56 2.56 1.37 -8.52
N ASN A 57 3.64 2.10 -8.34
CA ASN A 57 4.98 1.55 -8.14
C ASN A 57 5.34 1.38 -6.66
N ALA A 58 4.85 2.29 -5.82
CA ALA A 58 5.22 2.33 -4.41
C ALA A 58 4.09 2.89 -3.56
N THR A 59 4.05 2.44 -2.30
CA THR A 59 3.27 3.09 -1.25
C THR A 59 4.12 3.37 -0.02
N CYS A 60 3.69 4.36 0.77
CA CYS A 60 4.22 4.60 2.10
C CYS A 60 3.09 5.05 3.01
N CYS A 61 2.93 4.38 4.15
CA CYS A 61 1.93 4.73 5.16
C CYS A 61 2.58 5.50 6.32
N THR A 62 1.87 6.48 6.85
CA THR A 62 2.30 7.22 8.04
C THR A 62 2.40 6.32 9.27
N LYS A 63 3.24 6.69 10.24
CA LYS A 63 3.48 5.88 11.45
C LYS A 63 2.20 5.63 12.26
N ASP A 64 1.30 6.60 12.29
CA ASP A 64 -0.01 6.55 12.96
C ASP A 64 -1.08 5.84 12.11
N LYS A 65 -0.74 5.38 10.90
CA LYS A 65 -1.62 4.68 9.97
C LYS A 65 -2.88 5.47 9.59
N SER A 66 -2.78 6.80 9.54
CA SER A 66 -3.89 7.68 9.14
C SER A 66 -3.89 7.96 7.63
N ILE A 67 -2.72 8.03 7.00
CA ILE A 67 -2.55 8.40 5.59
C ILE A 67 -1.65 7.39 4.88
N ILE A 68 -1.93 7.13 3.61
CA ILE A 68 -1.06 6.40 2.69
C ILE A 68 -0.80 7.23 1.44
N ALA A 69 0.48 7.32 1.05
CA ALA A 69 0.92 7.92 -0.19
C ALA A 69 1.15 6.83 -1.24
N THR A 70 0.89 7.15 -2.51
CA THR A 70 1.24 6.32 -3.67
C THR A 70 2.13 7.11 -4.62
N ALA A 71 2.99 6.41 -5.37
CA ALA A 71 3.69 6.96 -6.53
C ALA A 71 3.36 6.14 -7.77
N ASP A 72 3.05 6.80 -8.89
CA ASP A 72 2.60 6.14 -10.13
C ASP A 72 3.52 6.39 -11.35
N ASP A 73 3.31 5.61 -12.42
CA ASP A 73 4.03 5.69 -13.69
C ASP A 73 3.82 7.03 -14.44
N PHE A 74 2.83 7.80 -14.03
CA PHE A 74 2.49 9.09 -14.63
C PHE A 74 3.20 10.26 -13.92
N GLY A 75 4.05 9.97 -12.93
CA GLY A 75 4.81 10.95 -12.17
C GLY A 75 4.02 11.65 -11.07
N PHE A 76 2.86 11.12 -10.66
CA PHE A 76 2.08 11.70 -9.58
C PHE A 76 2.35 11.01 -8.23
N VAL A 77 2.32 11.82 -7.18
CA VAL A 77 2.15 11.36 -5.80
C VAL A 77 0.73 11.66 -5.37
N LYS A 78 0.00 10.64 -4.89
CA LYS A 78 -1.39 10.76 -4.44
C LYS A 78 -1.48 10.36 -2.97
N LEU A 79 -2.29 11.09 -2.20
CA LEU A 79 -2.55 10.80 -0.80
C LEU A 79 -3.98 10.26 -0.63
N PHE A 80 -4.14 9.31 0.28
CA PHE A 80 -5.40 8.69 0.65
C PHE A 80 -5.46 8.47 2.16
N ASN A 81 -6.67 8.41 2.73
CA ASN A 81 -6.85 7.89 4.08
C ASN A 81 -6.46 6.41 4.11
N TYR A 82 -5.83 5.98 5.19
CA TYR A 82 -5.52 4.57 5.43
C TYR A 82 -6.47 3.99 6.49
N PRO A 83 -7.05 2.79 6.29
CA PRO A 83 -6.97 1.96 5.09
C PRO A 83 -7.78 2.52 3.92
N ALA A 84 -7.23 2.45 2.70
CA ALA A 84 -7.89 2.84 1.47
C ALA A 84 -8.65 1.66 0.87
N LYS A 85 -9.84 1.35 1.39
CA LYS A 85 -10.66 0.19 0.95
C LYS A 85 -11.64 0.50 -0.18
N VAL A 86 -12.04 1.76 -0.31
CA VAL A 86 -12.98 2.23 -1.32
C VAL A 86 -12.27 3.28 -2.15
N CYS A 87 -12.50 3.27 -3.46
CA CYS A 87 -12.02 4.31 -4.38
C CYS A 87 -12.55 5.66 -3.88
N GLY A 88 -11.70 6.42 -3.16
CA GLY A 88 -12.13 7.53 -2.31
C GLY A 88 -11.37 8.82 -2.63
N HIS A 89 -12.01 9.96 -2.32
CA HIS A 89 -11.58 11.32 -2.64
C HIS A 89 -10.08 11.56 -2.45
N HIS A 90 -9.42 12.05 -3.51
CA HIS A 90 -8.09 12.63 -3.41
C HIS A 90 -8.07 13.69 -2.30
N ILE A 91 -7.21 13.53 -1.30
CA ILE A 91 -6.95 14.61 -0.36
C ILE A 91 -6.18 15.67 -1.14
N ASN A 92 -6.70 16.91 -1.20
CA ASN A 92 -6.09 18.00 -1.96
C ASN A 92 -4.61 18.18 -1.55
N PHE A 93 -3.77 18.44 -2.55
CA PHE A 93 -2.32 18.64 -2.43
C PHE A 93 -1.97 19.59 -1.27
N CYS A 94 -1.13 19.12 -0.36
CA CYS A 94 -0.33 19.98 0.51
C CYS A 94 1.10 20.01 -0.06
N ASN A 95 1.61 21.20 -0.34
CA ASN A 95 2.94 21.49 -0.93
C ASN A 95 4.13 21.15 -0.02
N GLN A 96 4.05 20.14 0.83
CA GLN A 96 5.20 19.66 1.58
C GLN A 96 5.82 18.49 0.84
N CYS A 97 6.90 18.80 0.12
CA CYS A 97 7.85 17.84 -0.43
C CYS A 97 8.18 16.77 0.62
N LEU A 98 7.62 15.58 0.48
CA LEU A 98 8.16 14.39 1.10
C LEU A 98 9.01 13.70 0.03
N LEU A 99 10.31 14.01 0.06
CA LEU A 99 11.34 13.11 -0.46
C LEU A 99 11.15 11.77 0.25
N ILE A 100 10.43 10.84 -0.38
CA ILE A 100 10.41 9.45 0.05
C ILE A 100 11.75 8.88 -0.40
N SER A 101 12.75 8.94 0.48
CA SER A 101 14.02 8.25 0.25
C SER A 101 13.75 6.75 0.36
N PHE A 102 14.11 6.02 -0.70
CA PHE A 102 14.12 4.56 -0.74
C PHE A 102 15.16 3.99 0.25
#